data_AF-A0A6I5C8G5-F1
#
_entry.id   AF-A0A6I5C8G5-F1
#
_cell.length_a   1.000
_cell.length_b   1.000
_cell.length_c   1.000
_cell.angle_alpha   90.00
_cell.angle_beta   90.00
_cell.angle_gamma   90.00
#
_symmetry.space_group_name_H-M   'P 1'
#
loop_
_entity.id
_entity.type
_entity.pdbx_description
1 polymer ?
#
loop_
_entity_poly.entity_id
_entity_poly.type
_entity_poly.pdbx_seq_one_letter_code
_entity_poly.pdbx_strand_id
1 'polypeptide(L)'
;FAVEAPPGTVVPLPGRTIAVHTPLRRPYRDFMAPRIDAIPFTDPEVPLLSCLEPKVLRTAADVRDLFQRNSTHPISLVDVYAGMKEQGVRLGLVMGPSIPEGILAFPFPVVHIEQPEHIEQALTTAYDLGIDLSGTPARS
;
A
#
# COMPACT_ATOMS: atom_id res chain seq x y z
N PHE A 1 -7.88 14.36 -9.62
CA PHE A 1 -9.05 15.00 -8.97
C PHE A 1 -9.03 14.90 -7.43
N ALA A 2 -7.87 14.82 -6.76
CA ALA A 2 -7.87 14.70 -5.29
C ALA A 2 -6.73 15.44 -4.56
N VAL A 3 -6.03 16.35 -5.25
CA VAL A 3 -4.98 17.16 -4.61
C VAL A 3 -5.55 18.37 -3.84
N GLU A 4 -6.86 18.63 -3.93
CA GLU A 4 -7.45 19.90 -3.43
C GLU A 4 -8.78 19.75 -2.65
N ALA A 5 -9.12 18.54 -2.18
CA ALA A 5 -10.34 18.35 -1.41
C ALA A 5 -10.17 18.86 0.04
N PRO A 6 -11.08 19.70 0.58
CA PRO A 6 -11.05 20.13 1.97
C PRO A 6 -11.02 18.95 2.96
N PRO A 7 -10.44 19.12 4.16
CA PRO A 7 -10.50 18.10 5.21
C PRO A 7 -11.95 17.65 5.46
N GLY A 8 -12.16 16.33 5.56
CA GLY A 8 -13.49 15.76 5.76
C GLY A 8 -14.34 15.61 4.49
N THR A 9 -13.79 15.90 3.30
CA THR A 9 -14.49 15.65 2.04
C THR A 9 -14.79 14.17 1.87
N VAL A 10 -16.06 13.85 1.60
CA VAL A 10 -16.53 12.51 1.24
C VAL A 10 -16.71 12.45 -0.27
N VAL A 11 -15.97 11.55 -0.93
CA VAL A 11 -16.11 11.30 -2.37
C VAL A 11 -16.95 10.03 -2.57
N PRO A 12 -18.22 10.14 -3.03
CA PRO A 12 -18.98 8.97 -3.42
C PRO A 12 -18.33 8.34 -4.65
N LEU A 13 -18.29 7.00 -4.69
CA LEU A 13 -17.80 6.23 -5.84
C LEU A 13 -19.00 5.55 -6.53
N PRO A 14 -19.60 6.19 -7.56
CA PRO A 14 -20.77 5.64 -8.24
C PRO A 14 -20.48 4.26 -8.84
N GLY A 15 -21.46 3.36 -8.83
CA GLY A 15 -21.33 2.00 -9.35
C GLY A 15 -20.59 1.01 -8.43
N ARG A 16 -19.99 1.47 -7.33
CA ARG A 16 -19.39 0.59 -6.33
C ARG A 16 -20.46 0.09 -5.37
N THR A 17 -20.82 -1.19 -5.47
CA THR A 17 -21.89 -1.82 -4.68
C THR A 17 -21.42 -2.41 -3.35
N ILE A 18 -20.12 -2.29 -3.04
CA ILE A 18 -19.51 -2.88 -1.85
C ILE A 18 -18.84 -1.79 -1.00
N ALA A 19 -19.30 -1.65 0.23
CA ALA A 19 -18.69 -0.80 1.26
C ALA A 19 -17.53 -1.53 1.96
N VAL A 20 -16.35 -1.53 1.34
CA VAL A 20 -15.11 -2.08 1.93
C VAL A 20 -14.59 -1.20 3.07
N HIS A 21 -13.78 -1.76 3.97
CA HIS A 21 -13.17 -1.03 5.10
C HIS A 21 -14.19 -0.49 6.12
N THR A 22 -15.34 -1.17 6.22
CA THR A 22 -16.41 -0.78 7.15
C THR A 22 -16.91 -1.98 7.96
N PRO A 23 -17.50 -1.75 9.15
CA PRO A 23 -18.13 -2.81 9.93
C PRO A 23 -19.22 -3.61 9.18
N LEU A 24 -19.78 -3.09 8.08
CA LEU A 24 -20.75 -3.80 7.24
C LEU A 24 -20.16 -5.06 6.59
N ARG A 25 -18.84 -5.19 6.54
CA ARG A 25 -18.14 -6.37 5.99
C ARG A 25 -17.92 -7.50 7.00
N ARG A 26 -18.41 -7.38 8.25
CA ARG A 26 -18.28 -8.45 9.26
C ARG A 26 -18.74 -9.83 8.75
N PRO A 27 -19.91 -9.98 8.08
CA PRO A 27 -20.32 -11.29 7.56
C PRO A 27 -19.33 -11.87 6.54
N TYR A 28 -18.73 -11.02 5.69
CA TYR A 28 -17.71 -11.45 4.74
C TYR A 28 -16.42 -11.88 5.44
N ARG A 29 -15.97 -11.11 6.44
CA ARG A 29 -14.80 -11.46 7.25
C ARG A 29 -15.00 -12.82 7.91
N ASP A 30 -16.14 -13.03 8.54
CA ASP A 30 -16.44 -14.28 9.26
C ASP A 30 -16.53 -15.47 8.28
N PHE A 31 -17.10 -15.27 7.10
CA PHE A 31 -17.09 -16.27 6.01
C PHE A 31 -15.69 -16.62 5.50
N MET A 32 -14.79 -15.63 5.44
CA MET A 32 -13.42 -15.81 4.94
C MET A 32 -12.44 -16.30 6.01
N ALA A 33 -12.75 -16.13 7.30
CA ALA A 33 -11.83 -16.42 8.40
C ALA A 33 -11.20 -17.83 8.31
N PRO A 34 -11.95 -18.93 8.09
CA PRO A 34 -11.34 -20.27 7.99
C PRO A 34 -10.34 -20.41 6.83
N ARG A 35 -10.57 -19.68 5.73
CA ARG A 35 -9.66 -19.68 4.57
C ARG A 35 -8.39 -18.90 4.86
N ILE A 36 -8.53 -17.75 5.53
CA ILE A 36 -7.39 -16.92 5.93
C ILE A 36 -6.55 -17.66 6.98
N ASP A 37 -7.20 -18.37 7.91
CA ASP A 37 -6.52 -19.15 8.95
C ASP A 37 -5.65 -20.26 8.36
N ALA A 38 -6.08 -20.87 7.26
CA ALA A 38 -5.32 -21.88 6.52
C ALA A 38 -4.12 -21.33 5.72
N ILE A 39 -3.97 -20.01 5.55
CA ILE A 39 -2.83 -19.41 4.84
C ILE A 39 -1.58 -19.47 5.73
N PRO A 40 -0.44 -19.97 5.21
CA PRO A 40 0.84 -19.91 5.91
C PRO A 40 1.46 -18.52 5.76
N PHE A 41 1.20 -17.63 6.71
CA PHE A 41 1.90 -16.34 6.78
C PHE A 41 3.33 -16.53 7.30
N THR A 42 4.26 -15.78 6.73
CA THR A 42 5.67 -15.70 7.17
C THR A 42 6.01 -14.28 7.59
N ASP A 43 7.10 -14.13 8.33
CA ASP A 43 7.64 -12.82 8.66
C ASP A 43 8.03 -12.09 7.35
N PRO A 44 7.68 -10.80 7.17
CA PRO A 44 8.06 -10.05 5.97
C PRO A 44 9.58 -9.94 5.83
N GLU A 45 10.10 -10.36 4.67
CA GLU A 45 11.53 -10.19 4.34
C GLU A 45 11.90 -8.73 4.04
N VAL A 46 10.91 -7.95 3.59
CA VAL A 46 11.02 -6.51 3.36
C VAL A 46 10.09 -5.75 4.32
N PRO A 47 10.45 -4.53 4.75
CA PRO A 47 9.58 -3.73 5.61
C PRO A 47 8.18 -3.58 5.01
N LEU A 48 7.16 -4.03 5.75
CA LEU A 48 5.77 -3.91 5.36
C LEU A 48 5.06 -2.90 6.28
N LEU A 49 4.37 -1.92 5.72
CA LEU A 49 3.63 -0.92 6.50
C LEU A 49 2.14 -1.29 6.58
N SER A 50 1.56 -1.11 7.76
CA SER A 50 0.13 -1.25 7.97
C SER A 50 -0.62 -0.04 7.41
N CYS A 51 -1.75 -0.31 6.76
CA CYS A 51 -2.72 0.72 6.38
C CYS A 51 -3.81 0.94 7.44
N LEU A 52 -3.79 0.20 8.55
CA LEU A 52 -4.75 0.31 9.64
C LEU A 52 -4.25 1.21 10.77
N GLU A 53 -2.93 1.23 10.98
CA GLU A 53 -2.25 1.89 12.08
C GLU A 53 -0.85 2.33 11.58
N PRO A 54 -0.27 3.44 12.07
CA PRO A 54 1.11 3.84 11.77
C PRO A 54 2.15 2.85 12.37
N LYS A 55 2.34 1.70 11.69
CA LYS A 55 3.16 0.59 12.18
C LYS A 55 3.87 -0.14 11.03
N VAL A 56 5.15 -0.45 11.24
CA VAL A 56 5.87 -1.43 10.43
C VAL A 56 5.58 -2.83 10.97
N LEU A 57 5.04 -3.71 10.12
CA LEU A 57 4.76 -5.10 10.42
C LEU A 57 6.04 -5.92 10.29
N ARG A 58 6.34 -6.74 11.31
CA ARG A 58 7.59 -7.50 11.38
C ARG A 58 7.37 -9.00 11.50
N THR A 59 6.17 -9.43 11.88
CA THR A 59 5.87 -10.82 12.14
C THR A 59 4.73 -11.34 11.28
N ALA A 60 4.71 -12.64 11.00
CA ALA A 60 3.61 -13.33 10.36
C ALA A 60 2.26 -13.07 11.07
N ALA A 61 2.29 -12.97 12.41
CA ALA A 61 1.13 -12.68 13.23
C ALA A 61 0.57 -11.27 12.95
N ASP A 62 1.45 -10.26 12.83
CA ASP A 62 1.04 -8.90 12.46
C ASP A 62 0.39 -8.86 11.07
N VAL A 63 0.97 -9.57 10.09
CA VAL A 63 0.44 -9.61 8.72
C VAL A 63 -0.93 -10.30 8.69
N ARG A 64 -1.07 -11.42 9.39
CA ARG A 64 -2.34 -12.15 9.51
C ARG A 64 -3.42 -11.26 10.13
N ASP A 65 -3.11 -10.57 11.22
CA ASP A 65 -4.03 -9.67 11.89
C ASP A 65 -4.48 -8.53 10.97
N LEU A 66 -3.55 -7.88 10.26
CA LEU A 66 -3.89 -6.88 9.24
C LEU A 66 -4.83 -7.47 8.19
N PHE A 67 -4.51 -8.64 7.64
CA PHE A 67 -5.30 -9.26 6.57
C PHE A 67 -6.75 -9.55 7.01
N GLN A 68 -6.94 -10.00 8.25
CA GLN A 68 -8.27 -10.25 8.81
C GLN A 68 -9.04 -8.95 9.06
N ARG A 69 -8.39 -7.92 9.63
CA ARG A 69 -9.04 -6.66 10.00
C ARG A 69 -9.32 -5.75 8.81
N ASN A 70 -8.48 -5.77 7.78
CA ASN A 70 -8.48 -4.81 6.67
C ASN A 70 -9.83 -4.71 5.94
N SER A 71 -10.58 -5.80 5.83
CA SER A 71 -11.89 -5.78 5.18
C SER A 71 -12.96 -4.98 5.94
N THR A 72 -12.78 -4.77 7.25
CA THR A 72 -13.80 -4.22 8.17
C THR A 72 -13.41 -2.91 8.86
N HIS A 73 -12.13 -2.54 8.81
CA HIS A 73 -11.61 -1.34 9.45
C HIS A 73 -11.25 -0.30 8.39
N PRO A 74 -11.44 1.01 8.68
CA PRO A 74 -10.95 2.08 7.83
C PRO A 74 -9.46 1.96 7.56
N ILE A 75 -9.02 2.37 6.37
CA ILE A 75 -7.61 2.40 6.00
C ILE A 75 -7.14 3.85 5.82
N SER A 76 -5.84 4.07 6.06
CA SER A 76 -5.17 5.35 5.86
C SER A 76 -3.95 5.16 4.98
N LEU A 77 -4.05 5.55 3.70
CA LEU A 77 -2.89 5.57 2.80
C LEU A 77 -1.94 6.73 3.12
N VAL A 78 -2.45 7.79 3.75
CA VAL A 78 -1.63 8.91 4.23
C VAL A 78 -0.62 8.42 5.27
N ASP A 79 -1.06 7.60 6.24
CA ASP A 79 -0.18 7.05 7.27
C ASP A 79 0.83 6.07 6.66
N VAL A 80 0.44 5.28 5.65
CA VAL A 80 1.37 4.42 4.91
C VAL A 80 2.47 5.24 4.26
N TYR A 81 2.13 6.30 3.53
CA TYR A 81 3.13 7.10 2.82
C TYR A 81 4.01 7.93 3.75
N ALA A 82 3.45 8.39 4.87
CA ALA A 82 4.24 9.00 5.94
C ALA A 82 5.25 7.99 6.51
N GLY A 83 4.80 6.77 6.82
CA GLY A 83 5.68 5.69 7.25
C GLY A 83 6.74 5.33 6.21
N MET A 84 6.41 5.29 4.92
CA MET A 84 7.37 5.03 3.85
C MET A 84 8.45 6.10 3.80
N LYS A 85 8.06 7.38 3.95
CA LYS A 85 9.00 8.50 4.03
C LYS A 85 9.93 8.37 5.24
N GLU A 86 9.40 8.00 6.41
CA GLU A 86 10.19 7.76 7.62
C GLU A 86 11.17 6.58 7.46
N GLN A 87 10.80 5.56 6.67
CA GLN A 87 11.71 4.47 6.29
C GLN A 87 12.74 4.87 5.22
N GLY A 88 12.76 6.15 4.78
CA GLY A 88 13.72 6.64 3.80
C GLY A 88 13.39 6.26 2.35
N VAL A 89 12.14 5.92 2.03
CA VAL A 89 11.73 5.67 0.64
C VAL A 89 11.87 6.94 -0.18
N ARG A 90 12.53 6.80 -1.35
CA ARG A 90 12.81 7.91 -2.29
C ARG A 90 12.09 7.75 -3.64
N LEU A 91 11.56 6.56 -3.93
CA LEU A 91 10.84 6.21 -5.15
C LEU A 91 9.77 5.19 -4.81
N GLY A 92 8.52 5.44 -5.20
CA GLY A 92 7.43 4.48 -5.10
C GLY A 92 7.13 3.85 -6.46
N LEU A 93 6.81 2.56 -6.47
CA LEU A 93 6.34 1.84 -7.65
C LEU A 93 4.91 1.35 -7.39
N VAL A 94 3.97 1.79 -8.22
CA VAL A 94 2.58 1.31 -8.17
C VAL A 94 2.44 0.20 -9.19
N MET A 95 2.31 -1.03 -8.72
CA MET A 95 2.23 -2.22 -9.58
C MET A 95 0.77 -2.49 -9.98
N GLY A 96 0.52 -2.59 -11.28
CA GLY A 96 -0.80 -2.88 -11.84
C GLY A 96 -1.85 -1.78 -11.62
N PRO A 97 -3.12 -2.00 -12.03
CA PRO A 97 -4.20 -1.01 -11.98
C PRO A 97 -4.76 -0.85 -10.56
N SER A 98 -3.91 -0.49 -9.60
CA SER A 98 -4.24 -0.45 -8.17
C SER A 98 -4.60 0.95 -7.68
N ILE A 99 -3.86 1.96 -8.12
CA ILE A 99 -4.08 3.37 -7.77
C ILE A 99 -3.95 4.17 -9.06
N PRO A 100 -5.02 4.86 -9.52
CA PRO A 100 -4.91 5.74 -10.67
C PRO A 100 -4.01 6.95 -10.37
N GLU A 101 -3.25 7.37 -11.38
CA GLU A 101 -2.37 8.54 -11.31
C GLU A 101 -3.16 9.82 -10.92
N GLY A 102 -2.55 10.68 -10.10
CA GLY A 102 -3.12 11.98 -9.73
C GLY A 102 -4.31 11.93 -8.76
N ILE A 103 -4.58 10.76 -8.16
CA ILE A 103 -5.57 10.62 -7.06
C ILE A 103 -4.92 10.81 -5.69
N LEU A 104 -3.66 10.41 -5.50
CA LEU A 104 -2.99 10.51 -4.21
C LEU A 104 -1.77 11.44 -4.31
N ALA A 105 -1.57 12.25 -3.28
CA ALA A 105 -0.37 13.03 -3.12
C ALA A 105 0.70 12.19 -2.41
N PHE A 106 1.67 11.69 -3.18
CA PHE A 106 2.80 10.95 -2.63
C PHE A 106 3.91 11.92 -2.17
N PRO A 107 4.60 11.63 -1.05
CA PRO A 107 5.69 12.47 -0.56
C PRO A 107 7.04 12.23 -1.26
N PHE A 108 7.05 11.41 -2.31
CA PHE A 108 8.19 11.04 -3.15
C PHE A 108 7.70 10.76 -4.57
N PRO A 109 8.59 10.79 -5.59
CA PRO A 109 8.26 10.37 -6.96
C PRO A 109 7.63 8.97 -7.00
N VAL A 110 6.61 8.78 -7.85
CA VAL A 110 5.94 7.50 -8.06
C VAL A 110 5.86 7.19 -9.55
N VAL A 111 6.18 5.95 -9.91
CA VAL A 111 6.02 5.41 -11.26
C VAL A 111 4.95 4.32 -11.24
N HIS A 112 3.95 4.43 -12.13
CA HIS A 112 2.89 3.44 -12.29
C HIS A 112 3.31 2.40 -13.34
N ILE A 113 3.43 1.14 -12.92
CA ILE A 113 3.87 0.03 -13.77
C ILE A 113 2.66 -0.81 -14.17
N GLU A 114 2.00 -0.37 -15.24
CA GLU A 114 0.86 -1.08 -15.85
C GLU A 114 1.21 -1.90 -17.11
N GLN A 115 2.32 -1.59 -17.77
CA GLN A 115 2.79 -2.24 -19.00
C GLN A 115 4.30 -2.48 -18.90
N PRO A 116 4.87 -3.47 -19.62
CA PRO A 116 6.30 -3.77 -19.57
C PRO A 116 7.20 -2.55 -19.85
N GLU A 117 6.76 -1.64 -20.72
CA GLU A 117 7.51 -0.45 -21.14
C GLU A 117 7.71 0.54 -19.96
N HIS A 118 6.82 0.54 -18.98
CA HIS A 118 6.96 1.38 -17.78
C HIS A 118 8.12 0.95 -16.87
N ILE A 119 8.69 -0.24 -17.08
CA ILE A 119 9.89 -0.69 -16.36
C ILE A 119 11.08 0.20 -16.72
N GLU A 120 11.22 0.61 -17.98
CA GLU A 120 12.31 1.51 -18.41
C GLU A 120 12.21 2.88 -17.73
N GLN A 121 10.99 3.40 -17.58
CA GLN A 121 10.74 4.63 -16.84
C GLN A 121 11.11 4.50 -15.36
N ALA A 122 10.78 3.38 -14.73
CA ALA A 122 11.15 3.12 -13.33
C ALA A 122 12.67 3.07 -13.14
N LEU A 123 13.39 2.39 -14.04
CA LEU A 123 14.86 2.30 -14.01
C LEU A 123 15.53 3.67 -14.25
N THR A 124 15.02 4.43 -15.21
CA THR A 124 15.51 5.78 -15.51
C THR A 124 15.31 6.71 -14.31
N THR A 125 14.13 6.68 -13.70
CA THR A 125 13.82 7.47 -12.50
C THR A 125 14.70 7.08 -11.32
N ALA A 126 14.95 5.77 -11.12
CA ALA A 126 15.85 5.31 -10.08
C ALA A 126 17.29 5.79 -10.30
N TYR A 127 17.77 5.77 -11.55
CA TYR A 127 19.09 6.29 -11.92
C TYR A 127 19.21 7.79 -11.64
N ASP A 128 18.22 8.59 -12.06
CA ASP A 128 18.18 10.04 -11.82
C ASP A 128 18.18 10.39 -10.32
N LEU A 129 17.59 9.53 -9.49
CA LEU A 129 17.56 9.66 -8.04
C LEU A 129 18.81 9.09 -7.34
N GLY A 130 19.77 8.54 -8.09
CA GLY A 130 20.97 7.88 -7.55
C GLY A 130 20.63 6.66 -6.67
N ILE A 131 19.60 5.91 -7.03
CA ILE A 131 19.23 4.65 -6.38
C ILE A 131 19.98 3.52 -7.09
N ASP A 132 20.86 2.82 -6.35
CA ASP A 132 21.56 1.65 -6.87
C ASP A 132 20.63 0.42 -6.87
N LEU A 133 20.31 -0.07 -8.07
CA LEU A 133 19.49 -1.25 -8.30
C LEU A 133 20.33 -2.51 -8.58
N SER A 134 21.66 -2.44 -8.51
CA SER A 134 22.57 -3.56 -8.78
C SER A 134 22.55 -4.65 -7.69
N GLY A 135 21.87 -4.41 -6.56
CA GLY A 135 21.68 -5.40 -5.49
C GLY A 135 22.89 -5.58 -4.58
N THR A 136 23.90 -4.72 -4.64
CA THR A 136 24.99 -4.74 -3.65
C THR A 136 24.49 -4.10 -2.35
N PRO A 137 24.40 -4.82 -1.21
CA PRO A 137 24.02 -4.19 0.04
C PRO A 137 25.04 -3.09 0.36
N ALA A 138 24.54 -1.89 0.68
CA ALA A 138 25.38 -0.78 1.12
C ALA A 138 26.25 -1.26 2.28
N ARG A 139 27.57 -1.28 2.07
CA ARG A 139 28.53 -1.61 3.12
C ARG A 139 28.39 -0.56 4.23
N SER A 140 28.01 -1.01 5.42
CA SER A 140 28.20 -0.24 6.66
C SER A 140 29.62 -0.42 7.17
#